data_AF-A0A016RSP5-F1
#
_entry.id   AF-A0A016RSP5-F1
#
_cell.length_a   1.000
_cell.length_b   1.000
_cell.length_c   1.000
_cell.angle_alpha   90.00
_cell.angle_beta   90.00
_cell.angle_gamma   90.00
#
_symmetry.space_group_name_H-M   'P 1'
#
loop_
_entity.id
_entity.type
_entity.pdbx_description
1 polymer ?
#
loop_
_entity_poly.entity_id
_entity_poly.type
_entity_poly.pdbx_seq_one_letter_code
_entity_poly.pdbx_strand_id
1 'polypeptide(L)'
;MSIDHTAYFKAHAHTLAKQMDSTSESDSVRKTEHDVSPMYKKLISVAFSIARDLTELQQVVHSRRRGYLSFNSPFLVMGEAERDTFDRDTKKALSQLEHAIHRLSSQIAGVLTVKDEKKHLSLVVESLHNFLKRTAKMVTDMR
;
A
#
# COMPACT_ATOMS: atom_id res chain seq x y z
N MET A 1 29.38 3.63 -2.37
CA MET A 1 30.22 4.80 -2.66
C MET A 1 30.02 5.81 -1.53
N SER A 2 31.06 6.10 -0.75
CA SER A 2 31.00 7.07 0.36
C SER A 2 31.09 8.49 -0.20
N ILE A 3 30.07 9.31 0.08
CA ILE A 3 30.07 10.73 -0.31
C ILE A 3 31.01 11.47 0.62
N ASP A 4 31.98 12.18 0.04
CA ASP A 4 32.95 12.97 0.77
C ASP A 4 32.29 14.25 1.33
N HIS A 5 32.31 14.41 2.66
CA HIS A 5 31.74 15.55 3.36
C HIS A 5 32.79 16.61 3.76
N THR A 6 34.03 16.47 3.29
CA THR A 6 35.14 17.36 3.67
C THR A 6 34.87 18.80 3.22
N ALA A 7 35.32 19.78 4.01
CA ALA A 7 35.10 21.20 3.77
C ALA A 7 35.57 21.66 2.37
N TYR A 8 36.62 21.01 1.84
CA TYR A 8 37.11 21.23 0.49
C TYR A 8 36.08 20.90 -0.60
N PHE A 9 35.37 19.77 -0.47
CA PHE A 9 34.33 19.39 -1.42
C PHE A 9 33.17 20.39 -1.40
N LYS A 10 32.75 20.82 -0.20
CA LYS A 10 31.69 21.82 -0.04
C LYS A 10 32.08 23.16 -0.67
N ALA A 11 33.32 23.61 -0.47
CA ALA A 11 33.82 24.84 -1.07
C ALA A 11 33.82 24.74 -2.61
N HIS A 12 34.38 23.65 -3.16
CA HIS A 12 34.45 23.43 -4.60
C HIS A 12 33.07 23.35 -5.26
N ALA A 13 32.13 22.64 -4.63
CA ALA A 13 30.75 22.56 -5.09
C ALA A 13 30.05 23.93 -5.08
N HIS A 14 30.32 24.75 -4.06
CA HIS A 14 29.74 26.09 -3.96
C HIS A 14 30.32 27.05 -5.01
N THR A 15 31.59 26.91 -5.38
CA THR A 15 32.20 27.70 -6.45
C THR A 15 31.63 27.31 -7.82
N LEU A 16 31.42 26.01 -8.05
CA LEU A 16 30.78 25.48 -9.27
C LEU A 16 29.33 25.95 -9.41
N ALA A 17 28.55 25.91 -8.33
CA ALA A 17 27.18 26.41 -8.32
C ALA A 17 27.13 27.90 -8.67
N LYS A 18 28.07 28.70 -8.15
CA LYS A 18 28.14 30.13 -8.41
C LYS A 18 28.53 30.49 -9.85
N GLN A 19 29.34 29.66 -10.51
CA GLN A 19 29.66 29.81 -11.94
C GLN A 19 28.48 29.41 -12.85
N MET A 20 27.65 28.46 -12.42
CA MET A 20 26.46 28.05 -13.18
C MET A 20 25.34 29.10 -13.09
N ASP A 21 25.16 29.75 -11.94
CA ASP A 21 24.17 30.83 -11.78
C ASP A 21 24.51 32.08 -12.60
N SER A 22 25.79 32.43 -12.78
CA SER A 22 26.19 33.58 -13.60
C SER A 22 26.01 33.40 -15.10
N THR A 23 25.68 32.18 -15.56
CA THR A 23 25.50 31.86 -16.99
C THR A 23 24.01 31.65 -17.34
N SER A 24 23.11 31.79 -16.38
CA SER A 24 21.70 31.34 -16.49
C SER A 24 20.69 32.48 -16.31
N GLU A 25 20.93 33.67 -16.88
CA GLU A 25 19.92 34.74 -16.95
C GLU A 25 18.89 34.57 -18.08
N SER A 26 18.88 33.41 -18.76
CA SER A 26 17.84 33.05 -19.74
C SER A 26 17.48 31.57 -19.65
N ASP A 27 16.78 31.16 -18.61
CA ASP A 27 15.74 30.14 -18.79
C ASP A 27 14.79 30.09 -17.60
N SER A 28 13.59 30.59 -17.86
CA SER A 28 12.41 30.41 -17.05
C SER A 28 11.98 28.94 -17.04
N VAL A 29 12.76 28.07 -16.38
CA VAL A 29 12.36 26.68 -16.09
C VAL A 29 12.52 26.45 -14.60
N ARG A 30 11.72 27.18 -13.82
CA ARG A 30 11.37 26.73 -12.47
C ARG A 30 10.66 25.40 -12.62
N LYS A 31 11.41 24.32 -12.37
CA LYS A 31 10.99 23.00 -11.90
C LYS A 31 9.51 22.71 -12.19
N THR A 32 9.27 21.97 -13.25
CA THR A 32 8.03 21.19 -13.41
C THR A 32 7.84 20.37 -12.13
N GLU A 33 6.97 20.84 -11.23
CA GLU A 33 6.28 19.95 -10.31
C GLU A 33 5.71 18.84 -11.18
N HIS A 34 6.09 17.59 -10.91
CA HIS A 34 5.44 16.44 -11.53
C HIS A 34 3.96 16.52 -11.15
N ASP A 35 3.15 17.12 -12.02
CA ASP A 35 1.72 17.29 -11.75
C ASP A 35 1.05 15.95 -11.98
N VAL A 36 1.05 15.15 -10.91
CA VAL A 36 0.46 13.83 -10.85
C VAL A 36 -1.01 13.95 -11.21
N SER A 37 -1.49 13.09 -12.11
CA SER A 37 -2.85 13.12 -12.62
C SER A 37 -3.87 13.17 -11.46
N PRO A 38 -4.87 14.08 -11.50
CA PRO A 38 -5.95 14.10 -10.52
C PRO A 38 -6.64 12.73 -10.38
N MET A 39 -6.73 11.98 -11.48
CA MET A 39 -7.27 10.63 -11.48
C MET A 39 -6.37 9.66 -10.68
N TYR A 40 -5.06 9.74 -10.87
CA TYR A 40 -4.13 8.95 -10.07
C TYR A 40 -4.25 9.29 -8.58
N LYS A 41 -4.33 10.57 -8.20
CA LYS A 41 -4.53 11.00 -6.80
C LYS A 41 -5.83 10.42 -6.21
N LYS A 42 -6.89 10.31 -7.02
CA LYS A 42 -8.13 9.67 -6.60
C LYS A 42 -7.97 8.16 -6.41
N LEU A 43 -7.36 7.47 -7.37
CA LEU A 43 -7.19 6.02 -7.33
C LEU A 43 -6.22 5.58 -6.23
N ILE A 44 -5.17 6.35 -5.96
CA ILE A 44 -4.25 6.05 -4.85
C ILE A 44 -4.94 6.21 -3.48
N SER A 45 -5.86 7.17 -3.34
CA SER A 45 -6.67 7.32 -2.13
C SER A 45 -7.58 6.10 -1.91
N VAL A 46 -8.19 5.58 -2.99
CA VAL A 46 -8.97 4.33 -2.95
C VAL A 46 -8.07 3.13 -2.61
N ALA A 47 -6.89 3.04 -3.22
CA ALA A 47 -5.92 1.99 -2.90
C ALA A 47 -5.50 2.04 -1.42
N PHE A 48 -5.30 3.23 -0.88
CA PHE A 48 -4.95 3.46 0.51
C PHE A 48 -6.07 3.04 1.47
N SER A 49 -7.34 3.38 1.16
CA SER A 49 -8.46 2.92 1.99
C SER A 49 -8.56 1.39 2.00
N ILE A 50 -8.39 0.74 0.85
CA ILE A 50 -8.37 -0.73 0.76
C ILE A 50 -7.21 -1.32 1.58
N ALA A 51 -6.02 -0.70 1.53
CA ALA A 51 -4.85 -1.13 2.30
C ALA A 51 -5.10 -1.05 3.81
N ARG A 52 -5.75 0.03 4.27
CA ARG A 52 -6.13 0.21 5.67
C ARG A 52 -7.11 -0.89 6.10
N ASP A 53 -8.19 -1.08 5.35
CA ASP A 53 -9.22 -2.06 5.67
C ASP A 53 -8.66 -3.51 5.68
N LEU A 54 -7.71 -3.82 4.78
CA LEU A 54 -6.94 -5.08 4.80
C LEU A 54 -6.11 -5.25 6.09
N THR A 55 -5.45 -4.18 6.53
CA THR A 55 -4.62 -4.19 7.73
C THR A 55 -5.49 -4.38 8.98
N GLU A 56 -6.63 -3.70 9.05
CA GLU A 56 -7.61 -3.86 10.13
C GLU A 56 -8.15 -5.30 10.18
N LEU A 57 -8.52 -5.88 9.02
CA LEU A 57 -8.94 -7.27 8.96
C LEU A 57 -7.85 -8.21 9.49
N GLN A 58 -6.60 -8.01 9.09
CA GLN A 58 -5.49 -8.82 9.56
C GLN A 58 -5.28 -8.71 11.08
N GLN A 59 -5.41 -7.50 11.64
CA GLN A 59 -5.33 -7.29 13.10
C GLN A 59 -6.47 -8.01 13.84
N VAL A 60 -7.70 -7.96 13.31
CA VAL A 60 -8.83 -8.68 13.87
C VAL A 60 -8.54 -10.19 13.86
N VAL A 61 -8.06 -10.73 12.73
CA VAL A 61 -7.67 -12.15 12.62
C VAL A 61 -6.60 -12.51 13.65
N HIS A 62 -5.55 -11.70 13.79
CA HIS A 62 -4.48 -11.96 14.76
C HIS A 62 -4.98 -11.91 16.21
N SER A 63 -5.83 -10.93 16.56
CA SER A 63 -6.36 -10.79 17.92
C SER A 63 -7.27 -11.95 18.32
N ARG A 64 -8.06 -12.47 17.37
CA ARG A 64 -9.00 -13.58 17.60
C ARG A 64 -8.35 -14.96 17.46
N ARG A 65 -7.20 -15.08 16.78
CA ARG A 65 -6.49 -16.35 16.54
C ARG A 65 -6.28 -17.20 17.78
N ARG A 66 -5.78 -16.59 18.87
CA ARG A 66 -5.54 -17.33 20.13
C ARG A 66 -6.83 -17.89 20.73
N GLY A 67 -7.91 -17.12 20.67
CA GLY A 67 -9.23 -17.56 21.13
C GLY A 67 -9.79 -18.68 20.25
N TYR A 68 -9.70 -18.52 18.92
CA TYR A 68 -10.18 -19.50 17.95
C TYR A 68 -9.52 -20.88 18.13
N LEU A 69 -8.20 -20.91 18.33
CA LEU A 69 -7.42 -22.15 18.49
C LEU A 69 -7.52 -22.75 19.90
N SER A 70 -8.14 -22.06 20.86
CA SER A 70 -8.27 -22.54 22.25
C SER A 70 -9.37 -23.59 22.45
N PHE A 71 -9.93 -24.16 21.39
CA PHE A 71 -11.08 -25.07 21.48
C PHE A 71 -10.79 -26.38 22.26
N ASN A 72 -9.53 -26.81 22.32
CA ASN A 72 -9.08 -27.96 23.13
C ASN A 72 -8.58 -27.55 24.52
N SER A 73 -8.66 -26.26 24.87
CA SER A 73 -8.24 -25.76 26.19
C SER A 73 -9.32 -26.06 27.22
N PRO A 74 -8.95 -26.43 28.46
CA PRO A 74 -9.90 -26.50 29.58
C PRO A 74 -10.55 -25.14 29.90
N PHE A 75 -9.97 -24.04 29.38
CA PHE A 75 -10.57 -22.71 29.37
C PHE A 75 -10.95 -22.33 27.94
N LEU A 76 -12.21 -22.56 27.58
CA LEU A 76 -12.78 -22.12 26.30
C LEU A 76 -12.83 -20.60 26.28
N VAL A 77 -12.01 -19.98 25.43
CA VAL A 77 -12.01 -18.51 25.25
C VAL A 77 -12.99 -18.10 24.14
N MET A 78 -13.30 -19.00 23.21
CA MET A 78 -14.23 -18.75 22.11
C MET A 78 -15.13 -19.96 21.85
N GLY A 79 -16.45 -19.75 21.90
CA GLY A 79 -17.43 -20.80 21.68
C GLY A 79 -17.58 -21.20 20.21
N GLU A 80 -18.29 -22.30 19.93
CA GLU A 80 -18.58 -22.76 18.55
C GLU A 80 -19.37 -21.72 17.74
N ALA A 81 -20.46 -21.19 18.30
CA ALA A 81 -21.26 -20.14 17.65
C ALA A 81 -20.46 -18.84 17.37
N GLU A 82 -19.49 -18.53 18.23
CA GLU A 82 -18.60 -17.37 18.04
C GLU A 82 -17.60 -17.64 16.92
N ARG A 83 -17.04 -18.86 16.84
CA ARG A 83 -16.15 -19.28 15.73
C ARG A 83 -16.88 -19.25 14.39
N ASP A 84 -18.10 -19.78 14.32
CA ASP A 84 -18.93 -19.74 13.11
C ASP A 84 -19.23 -18.30 12.66
N THR A 85 -19.50 -17.42 13.62
CA THR A 85 -19.74 -16.00 13.35
C THR A 85 -18.48 -15.32 12.84
N PHE A 86 -17.35 -15.54 13.50
CA PHE A 86 -16.05 -15.05 13.04
C PHE A 86 -15.71 -15.56 11.63
N ASP A 87 -16.00 -16.82 11.34
CA ASP A 87 -15.74 -17.43 10.03
C ASP A 87 -16.58 -16.82 8.92
N ARG A 88 -17.86 -16.59 9.19
CA ARG A 88 -18.79 -15.91 8.27
C ARG A 88 -18.37 -14.46 8.03
N ASP A 89 -18.05 -13.73 9.09
CA ASP A 89 -17.70 -12.30 9.01
C ASP A 89 -16.35 -12.11 8.29
N THR A 90 -15.37 -12.96 8.60
CA THR A 90 -14.07 -12.95 7.93
C THR A 90 -14.20 -13.32 6.45
N LYS A 91 -15.01 -14.34 6.12
CA LYS A 91 -15.29 -14.70 4.71
C LYS A 91 -15.93 -13.54 3.96
N LYS A 92 -16.92 -12.88 4.57
CA LYS A 92 -17.60 -11.72 3.98
C LYS A 92 -16.62 -10.57 3.74
N ALA A 93 -15.79 -10.23 4.72
CA ALA A 93 -14.79 -9.17 4.60
C ALA A 93 -13.76 -9.47 3.51
N LEU A 94 -13.25 -10.70 3.44
CA LEU A 94 -12.33 -11.14 2.38
C LEU A 94 -12.94 -10.98 0.99
N SER A 95 -14.19 -11.43 0.78
CA SER A 95 -14.87 -11.27 -0.51
C SER A 95 -15.13 -9.80 -0.87
N GLN A 96 -15.50 -8.95 0.10
CA GLN A 96 -15.69 -7.52 -0.15
C GLN A 96 -14.38 -6.83 -0.57
N LEU A 97 -13.27 -7.14 0.09
CA LEU A 97 -11.95 -6.60 -0.24
C LEU A 97 -11.46 -7.12 -1.60
N GLU A 98 -11.70 -8.38 -1.91
CA GLU A 98 -11.41 -8.96 -3.23
C GLU A 98 -12.14 -8.20 -4.35
N HIS A 99 -13.45 -7.98 -4.19
CA HIS A 99 -14.24 -7.20 -5.14
C HIS A 99 -13.75 -5.75 -5.26
N ALA A 100 -13.36 -5.11 -4.16
CA ALA A 100 -12.81 -3.76 -4.17
C ALA A 100 -11.48 -3.68 -4.94
N ILE A 101 -10.58 -4.65 -4.74
CA ILE A 101 -9.31 -4.76 -5.46
C ILE A 101 -9.55 -4.99 -6.96
N HIS A 102 -10.47 -5.88 -7.33
CA HIS A 102 -10.82 -6.10 -8.74
C HIS A 102 -11.41 -4.84 -9.39
N ARG A 103 -12.29 -4.13 -8.69
CA ARG A 103 -12.84 -2.87 -9.18
C ARG A 103 -11.75 -1.82 -9.40
N LEU A 104 -10.82 -1.69 -8.46
CA LEU A 104 -9.67 -0.79 -8.59
C LEU A 104 -8.78 -1.17 -9.78
N SER A 105 -8.51 -2.47 -9.96
CA SER A 105 -7.75 -2.99 -11.11
C SER A 105 -8.39 -2.61 -12.45
N SER A 106 -9.71 -2.82 -12.58
CA SER A 106 -10.46 -2.45 -13.78
C SER A 106 -10.43 -0.94 -14.06
N GLN A 107 -10.50 -0.11 -13.00
CA GLN A 107 -10.41 1.35 -13.13
C GLN A 107 -9.02 1.80 -13.60
N ILE A 108 -7.95 1.19 -13.10
CA ILE A 108 -6.57 1.46 -13.54
C ILE A 108 -6.39 1.06 -15.01
N ALA A 109 -6.98 -0.07 -15.42
CA ALA A 109 -6.89 -0.54 -16.80
C ALA A 109 -7.58 0.40 -17.80
N GLY A 110 -8.78 0.89 -17.46
CA GLY A 110 -9.63 1.66 -18.37
C GLY A 110 -9.50 3.19 -18.31
N VAL A 111 -9.12 3.76 -17.16
CA VAL A 111 -9.17 5.22 -16.95
C VAL A 111 -7.79 5.87 -16.97
N LEU A 112 -6.75 5.14 -16.59
CA LEU A 112 -5.42 5.71 -16.45
C LEU A 112 -4.59 5.52 -17.73
N THR A 113 -4.26 6.64 -18.37
CA THR A 113 -3.52 6.68 -19.65
C THR A 113 -2.03 6.90 -19.47
N VAL A 114 -1.61 7.51 -18.35
CA VAL A 114 -0.21 7.77 -18.02
C VAL A 114 0.48 6.45 -17.65
N LYS A 115 1.49 6.06 -18.43
CA LYS A 115 2.13 4.73 -18.34
C LYS A 115 2.77 4.46 -16.97
N ASP A 116 3.51 5.43 -16.42
CA ASP A 116 4.23 5.24 -15.17
C ASP A 116 3.29 5.17 -13.96
N GLU A 117 2.29 6.04 -13.92
CA GLU A 117 1.22 6.02 -12.92
C GLU A 117 0.43 4.71 -12.96
N LYS A 118 0.15 4.19 -14.17
CA LYS A 118 -0.54 2.92 -14.38
C LYS A 118 0.30 1.75 -13.90
N LYS A 119 1.58 1.74 -14.22
CA LYS A 119 2.53 0.72 -13.75
C LYS A 119 2.60 0.73 -12.23
N HIS A 120 2.73 1.90 -11.61
CA HIS A 120 2.79 2.02 -10.16
C HIS A 120 1.51 1.50 -9.49
N LEU A 121 0.32 1.97 -9.91
CA LEU A 121 -0.94 1.51 -9.32
C LEU A 121 -1.19 0.02 -9.59
N SER A 122 -0.74 -0.53 -10.72
CA SER A 122 -0.83 -1.97 -10.98
C SER A 122 0.00 -2.79 -9.99
N LEU A 123 1.22 -2.34 -9.67
CA LEU A 123 2.06 -2.98 -8.63
C LEU A 123 1.43 -2.87 -7.24
N VAL A 124 0.81 -1.73 -6.93
CA VAL A 124 0.06 -1.56 -5.68
C VAL A 124 -1.10 -2.56 -5.61
N VAL A 125 -1.90 -2.68 -6.66
CA VAL A 125 -3.00 -3.66 -6.74
C VAL A 125 -2.52 -5.09 -6.58
N GLU A 126 -1.42 -5.46 -7.25
CA GLU A 126 -0.82 -6.79 -7.10
C GLU A 126 -0.37 -7.05 -5.66
N SER A 127 0.23 -6.04 -5.02
CA SER A 127 0.64 -6.11 -3.61
C SER A 127 -0.56 -6.29 -2.68
N LEU A 128 -1.65 -5.54 -2.90
CA LEU A 128 -2.90 -5.69 -2.15
C LEU A 128 -3.50 -7.08 -2.31
N HIS A 129 -3.48 -7.63 -3.53
CA HIS A 129 -3.98 -8.97 -3.80
C HIS A 129 -3.14 -10.06 -3.13
N ASN A 130 -1.80 -9.92 -3.17
CA ASN A 130 -0.89 -10.81 -2.44
C ASN A 130 -1.09 -10.74 -0.92
N PHE A 131 -1.36 -9.55 -0.39
CA PHE A 131 -1.64 -9.37 1.03
C PHE A 131 -2.97 -10.02 1.43
N LEU A 132 -4.04 -9.81 0.65
CA LEU A 132 -5.33 -10.46 0.84
C LEU A 132 -5.19 -11.99 0.85
N LYS A 133 -4.42 -12.56 -0.09
CA LYS A 133 -4.14 -14.00 -0.15
C LYS A 133 -3.44 -14.52 1.11
N ARG A 134 -2.46 -13.77 1.64
CA ARG A 134 -1.78 -14.13 2.90
C ARG A 134 -2.74 -14.11 4.08
N THR A 135 -3.60 -13.11 4.18
CA THR A 135 -4.62 -13.03 5.24
C THR A 135 -5.63 -14.18 5.11
N ALA A 136 -6.12 -14.47 3.90
CA ALA A 136 -7.01 -15.61 3.65
C ALA A 136 -6.36 -16.95 4.01
N LYS A 137 -5.07 -17.11 3.70
CA LYS A 137 -4.30 -18.29 4.09
C LYS A 137 -4.25 -18.43 5.62
N MET A 138 -3.94 -17.36 6.36
CA MET A 138 -3.94 -17.42 7.82
C MET A 138 -5.29 -17.84 8.39
N VAL A 139 -6.39 -17.37 7.81
CA VAL A 139 -7.75 -17.76 8.24
C VAL A 139 -8.01 -19.23 7.95
N THR A 140 -7.56 -19.71 6.79
CA THR A 140 -7.69 -21.12 6.39
C THR A 140 -6.85 -22.03 7.30
N ASP A 141 -5.63 -21.63 7.65
CA ASP A 141 -4.73 -22.38 8.53
C ASP A 141 -5.25 -22.47 9.99
N MET A 142 -6.23 -21.65 10.37
CA MET A 142 -6.88 -21.75 11.70
C MET A 142 -8.02 -22.75 11.75
N ARG A 143 -8.65 -23.04 10.60
CA ARG A 143 -9.78 -23.97 10.46
C ARG A 143 -9.29 -25.40 10.33
#